data_AF-A0A7X8I9L4-F1
#
_entry.id   AF-A0A7X8I9L4-F1
#
_cell.length_a   1.000
_cell.length_b   1.000
_cell.length_c   1.000
_cell.angle_alpha   90.00
_cell.angle_beta   90.00
_cell.angle_gamma   90.00
#
_symmetry.space_group_name_H-M   'P 1'
#
loop_
_entity.id
_entity.type
_entity.pdbx_description
1 polymer ?
#
loop_
_entity_poly.entity_id
_entity_poly.type
_entity_poly.pdbx_seq_one_letter_code
_entity_poly.pdbx_strand_id
1 'polypeptide(L)'
;MSIQYILGRSGVGKTNYIYKDIKNKLKENRGNSLILIVPEQFTFQTQKDLIKSLDKKGIIEVEVLSFERLAYRIFEEVGGPTEKLLGDL
;
A
#
# COMPACT_ATOMS: atom_id res chain seq x y z
N MET A 1 16.91 -6.14 8.08
CA MET A 1 15.64 -6.30 7.32
C MET A 1 15.12 -7.70 7.57
N SER A 2 13.81 -7.85 7.79
CA SER A 2 13.17 -9.16 8.00
C SER A 2 11.97 -9.28 7.07
N ILE A 3 11.75 -10.48 6.53
CA ILE A 3 10.60 -10.79 5.69
C ILE A 3 9.64 -11.65 6.51
N GLN A 4 8.36 -11.30 6.48
CA GLN A 4 7.29 -12.09 7.10
C GLN A 4 6.34 -12.59 6.03
N TYR A 5 6.12 -13.90 5.99
CA TYR A 5 5.12 -14.53 5.12
C TYR A 5 3.79 -14.65 5.86
N ILE A 6 2.72 -14.07 5.31
CA ILE A 6 1.35 -14.18 5.83
C ILE A 6 0.58 -15.08 4.86
N LEU A 7 0.46 -16.37 5.19
CA LEU A 7 -0.13 -17.39 4.32
C LEU A 7 -1.47 -17.89 4.86
N GLY A 8 -2.32 -18.38 3.96
CA GLY A 8 -3.57 -19.04 4.33
C GLY A 8 -4.61 -19.00 3.23
N ARG A 9 -5.64 -19.85 3.33
CA ARG A 9 -6.73 -19.97 2.34
C ARG A 9 -7.51 -18.67 2.19
N SER A 10 -8.29 -18.55 1.11
CA SER A 10 -9.23 -17.44 0.94
C SER A 10 -10.20 -17.37 2.14
N GLY A 11 -10.57 -16.16 2.56
CA GLY A 11 -11.49 -15.95 3.69
C GLY A 11 -10.89 -16.08 5.10
N VAL A 12 -9.64 -16.52 5.27
CA VAL A 12 -9.02 -16.71 6.60
C VAL A 12 -8.69 -15.40 7.35
N GLY A 13 -8.86 -14.23 6.71
CA GLY A 13 -8.66 -12.93 7.34
C GLY A 13 -7.27 -12.31 7.14
N LYS A 14 -6.52 -12.68 6.10
CA LYS A 14 -5.19 -12.08 5.77
C LYS A 14 -5.25 -10.55 5.68
N THR A 15 -6.25 -10.02 4.98
CA THR A 15 -6.45 -8.56 4.83
C THR A 15 -6.68 -7.90 6.19
N ASN A 16 -7.55 -8.47 7.03
CA ASN A 16 -7.83 -7.94 8.36
C ASN A 16 -6.59 -7.96 9.26
N TYR A 17 -5.77 -9.01 9.15
CA TYR A 17 -4.50 -9.09 9.86
C TYR A 17 -3.56 -7.94 9.46
N ILE A 18 -3.40 -7.69 8.15
CA ILE A 18 -2.56 -6.60 7.63
C ILE A 18 -3.07 -5.23 8.14
N TYR A 19 -4.37 -4.98 8.10
CA TYR A 19 -4.94 -3.71 8.59
C TYR A 19 -4.73 -3.51 10.09
N LYS A 20 -4.84 -4.58 10.89
CA LYS A 20 -4.55 -4.54 12.32
C LYS A 20 -3.07 -4.26 12.60
N ASP A 21 -2.17 -4.87 11.82
CA ASP A 21 -0.73 -4.63 11.92
C ASP A 21 -0.39 -3.17 11.60
N ILE A 22 -0.95 -2.63 10.50
CA ILE A 22 -0.83 -1.22 10.14
C ILE A 22 -1.34 -0.33 11.29
N LYS A 23 -2.52 -0.62 11.85
CA LYS A 23 -3.10 0.14 12.97
C LYS A 23 -2.16 0.20 14.16
N ASN A 24 -1.50 -0.92 14.48
CA ASN A 24 -0.55 -0.99 15.59
C ASN A 24 0.72 -0.19 15.29
N LYS A 25 1.28 -0.32 14.10
CA LYS A 25 2.46 0.45 13.66
C LYS A 25 2.23 1.96 13.69
N LEU A 26 1.04 2.40 13.29
CA LEU A 26 0.66 3.82 13.35
C LEU A 26 0.58 4.35 14.80
N LYS A 27 0.16 3.51 15.77
CA LYS A 27 0.12 3.91 17.19
C LYS A 27 1.51 4.06 17.80
N GLU A 28 2.47 3.26 17.34
CA GLU A 28 3.86 3.33 17.80
C GLU A 28 4.60 4.58 17.28
N ASN A 29 3.96 5.36 16.39
CA ASN A 29 4.38 6.67 15.92
C ASN A 29 5.87 6.76 15.53
N ARG A 30 6.31 5.81 14.69
CA ARG A 30 7.71 5.68 14.27
C ARG A 30 8.16 6.67 13.19
N GLY A 31 7.35 7.69 12.87
CA GLY A 31 7.68 8.76 11.91
C GLY A 31 7.77 8.35 10.43
N ASN A 32 7.73 7.06 10.11
CA ASN A 32 7.87 6.56 8.73
C ASN A 32 6.50 6.30 8.10
N SER A 33 6.34 6.71 6.84
CA SER A 33 5.17 6.35 6.03
C SER A 33 5.15 4.84 5.74
N LEU A 34 3.96 4.26 5.76
CA LEU A 34 3.73 2.86 5.40
C LEU A 34 3.24 2.80 3.95
N ILE A 35 3.74 1.83 3.19
CA ILE A 35 3.28 1.56 1.83
C ILE A 35 2.53 0.22 1.82
N LEU A 36 1.28 0.25 1.38
CA LEU A 36 0.46 -0.93 1.13
C LEU A 36 0.33 -1.13 -0.38
N ILE A 37 1.06 -2.11 -0.92
CA ILE A 37 1.02 -2.45 -2.33
C ILE A 37 -0.16 -3.40 -2.61
N VAL A 38 -0.99 -3.05 -3.57
CA VAL A 38 -2.14 -3.86 -4.03
C VAL A 38 -2.18 -3.92 -5.57
N PRO A 39 -2.91 -4.88 -6.17
CA PRO A 39 -3.14 -4.82 -7.60
C PRO A 39 -3.91 -3.54 -7.96
N GLU A 40 -3.63 -2.99 -9.13
CA GLU A 40 -4.12 -1.68 -9.54
C GLU A 40 -5.64 -1.54 -9.44
N GLN A 41 -6.36 -2.61 -9.81
CA GLN A 41 -7.82 -2.66 -9.82
C GLN A 41 -8.43 -2.55 -8.41
N PHE A 42 -7.63 -2.69 -7.34
CA PHE A 42 -8.09 -2.70 -5.96
C PHE A 42 -7.64 -1.49 -5.13
N THR A 43 -6.88 -0.55 -5.71
CA THR A 43 -6.33 0.61 -4.99
C THR A 43 -7.40 1.41 -4.22
N PHE A 44 -8.42 1.89 -4.92
CA PHE A 44 -9.49 2.70 -4.31
C PHE A 44 -10.29 1.95 -3.25
N GLN A 45 -10.68 0.70 -3.53
CA GLN A 45 -11.44 -0.12 -2.59
C GLN A 45 -10.63 -0.40 -1.32
N THR A 46 -9.36 -0.77 -1.47
CA THR A 46 -8.44 -1.01 -0.35
C THR A 46 -8.30 0.24 0.50
N GLN A 47 -8.14 1.42 -0.11
CA GLN A 47 -8.05 2.68 0.63
C GLN A 47 -9.31 2.95 1.46
N LYS A 48 -10.50 2.77 0.87
CA LYS A 48 -11.78 2.93 1.62
C LYS A 48 -11.89 1.94 2.78
N ASP A 49 -11.51 0.69 2.57
CA ASP A 49 -11.60 -0.34 3.61
C ASP A 49 -10.59 -0.12 4.73
N LEU A 50 -9.39 0.37 4.39
CA LEU A 50 -8.37 0.72 5.37
C LEU A 50 -8.82 1.91 6.23
N ILE A 51 -9.37 2.98 5.62
CA ILE A 51 -9.92 4.14 6.34
C ILE A 51 -10.99 3.70 7.34
N LYS A 52 -11.92 2.85 6.90
CA LYS A 52 -12.95 2.27 7.77
C LYS A 52 -12.36 1.43 8.89
N SER A 53 -11.38 0.56 8.60
CA SER A 53 -10.76 -0.32 9.60
C SER A 53 -9.95 0.45 10.66
N LEU A 54 -9.34 1.56 10.27
CA LEU A 54 -8.58 2.43 11.17
C LEU A 54 -9.48 3.33 12.02
N ASP A 55 -10.77 3.41 11.72
CA ASP A 55 -11.73 4.34 12.37
C ASP A 55 -11.25 5.80 12.28
N LYS A 56 -10.69 6.17 11.11
CA LYS A 56 -10.22 7.53 10.81
C LYS A 56 -11.05 8.13 9.68
N LYS A 57 -11.09 9.47 9.60
CA LYS A 57 -11.72 10.20 8.48
C LYS A 57 -10.81 10.34 7.25
N GLY A 58 -9.53 9.97 7.39
CA GLY A 58 -8.50 10.00 6.36
C GLY A 58 -7.21 9.43 6.90
N ILE A 59 -6.28 9.07 6.02
CA ILE A 59 -4.97 8.52 6.39
C ILE A 59 -3.93 9.19 5.51
N ILE A 60 -2.91 9.79 6.13
CA ILE A 60 -1.78 10.43 5.44
C ILE A 60 -0.53 9.55 5.58
N GLU A 61 -0.44 8.82 6.70
CA GLU A 61 0.72 8.03 7.10
C GLU A 61 0.80 6.67 6.38
N VAL A 62 -0.24 6.30 5.62
CA VAL A 62 -0.30 5.06 4.84
C VAL A 62 -0.70 5.37 3.41
N GLU A 63 0.14 4.96 2.47
CA GLU A 63 -0.11 5.08 1.05
C GLU A 63 -0.54 3.73 0.48
N VAL A 64 -1.66 3.71 -0.24
CA VAL A 64 -2.14 2.52 -0.96
C VAL A 64 -1.79 2.69 -2.42
N LEU A 65 -0.86 1.88 -2.92
CA LEU A 65 -0.29 2.03 -4.27
C LEU A 65 -0.35 0.72 -5.04
N SER A 66 -0.41 0.83 -6.37
CA SER A 66 -0.06 -0.27 -7.25
C SER A 66 1.43 -0.25 -7.56
N PHE A 67 1.96 -1.34 -8.12
CA PHE A 67 3.34 -1.35 -8.61
C PHE A 67 3.59 -0.30 -9.69
N GLU A 68 2.62 -0.10 -10.59
CA GLU A 68 2.71 0.93 -11.62
C GLU A 68 2.77 2.34 -11.03
N ARG A 69 1.89 2.66 -10.08
CA ARG A 69 1.91 3.96 -9.40
C ARG A 69 3.20 4.18 -8.61
N LEU A 70 3.72 3.13 -7.98
CA LEU A 70 5.01 3.19 -7.29
C LEU A 70 6.15 3.47 -8.28
N ALA A 71 6.15 2.85 -9.46
CA ALA A 71 7.14 3.09 -10.49
C ALA A 71 7.11 4.55 -11.00
N TYR A 72 5.92 5.06 -11.34
CA TYR A 72 5.77 6.47 -11.75
C TYR A 72 6.26 7.45 -10.69
N ARG A 73 5.94 7.22 -9.40
CA ARG A 73 6.45 8.05 -8.32
C ARG A 73 7.98 8.06 -8.24
N ILE A 74 8.60 6.89 -8.39
CA ILE A 74 10.06 6.79 -8.40
C ILE A 74 10.63 7.58 -9.58
N PHE A 75 10.04 7.44 -10.78
CA PHE A 75 10.43 8.19 -11.97
C PHE A 75 10.29 9.71 -11.80
N GLU A 76 9.25 10.18 -11.11
CA GLU A 76 9.10 11.60 -10.78
C GLU A 76 10.19 12.11 -9.84
N GLU A 77 10.66 11.29 -8.89
CA GLU A 77 11.73 11.67 -7.96
C GLU A 77 13.13 11.60 -8.56
N VAL A 78 13.45 10.55 -9.32
CA VAL A 78 14.83 10.27 -9.75
C VAL A 78 15.10 10.60 -11.23
N GLY A 79 14.07 11.02 -11.96
CA GLY A 79 14.09 11.16 -13.42
C GLY A 79 13.54 9.92 -14.11
N GLY A 80 12.55 10.13 -14.98
CA GLY A 80 11.85 9.06 -15.67
C GLY A 80 12.65 8.41 -16.80
N PRO A 81 12.14 7.29 -17.35
CA PRO A 81 12.79 6.61 -18.45
C PRO A 81 12.86 7.52 -19.69
N THR A 82 13.98 7.46 -20.40
CA THR A 82 14.16 8.18 -21.68
C THR A 82 13.42 7.49 -22.83
N GLU A 83 13.12 6.20 -22.67
CA GLU A 83 12.36 5.39 -23.64
C GLU A 83 10.88 5.31 -23.27
N LYS A 84 10.03 5.03 -24.26
CA LYS A 84 8.60 4.79 -24.03
C LYS A 84 8.39 3.56 -23.16
N LEU A 85 7.51 3.68 -22.17
CA LEU A 85 7.10 2.54 -21.36
C LEU A 85 6.31 1.55 -22.21
N LEU A 86 6.47 0.26 -21.93
CA LEU A 86 5.81 -0.82 -22.68
C LEU A 86 4.28 -0.74 -22.61
N GLY A 87 3.73 -0.16 -21.53
CA GLY A 87 2.29 0.05 -21.36
C GLY A 87 1.73 1.27 -22.10
N ASP A 88 2.60 2.14 -22.61
CA ASP A 88 2.24 3.35 -23.38
C ASP A 88 2.37 3.14 -24.91
N LEU A 89 2.74 1.93 -25.34
CA LEU A 89 2.83 1.50 -26.75
C LEU A 89 1.48 0.97 -27.25
#